data_AF-A0A5C3KEJ8-F1
#
_entry.id   AF-A0A5C3KEJ8-F1
#
_cell.length_a   1.000
_cell.length_b   1.000
_cell.length_c   1.000
_cell.angle_alpha   90.00
_cell.angle_beta   90.00
_cell.angle_gamma   90.00
#
_symmetry.space_group_name_H-M   'P 1'
#
loop_
_entity.id
_entity.type
_entity.pdbx_description
1 polymer ?
#
loop_
_entity_poly.entity_id
_entity_poly.type
_entity_poly.pdbx_seq_one_letter_code
_entity_poly.pdbx_strand_id
1 'polypeptide(L)'
;MATRPTLPARKQNRAPTWDKTPATLRQYFEDVTEICKECEVQPNEWPKIAIRYVPASEHDLWTDTLNDLETKSWEKFIKAIYDLYPGSDEDKRYTRLTSKTCLRLHPPSQ
;
A
#
# COMPACT_ATOMS: atom_id res chain seq x y z
N MET A 1 19.17 3.69 31.18
CA MET A 1 18.07 2.78 30.79
C MET A 1 18.02 2.80 29.28
N ALA A 2 18.41 1.71 28.61
CA ALA A 2 18.27 1.64 27.15
C ALA A 2 16.78 1.51 26.85
N THR A 3 16.14 2.61 26.46
CA THR A 3 14.76 2.61 26.00
C THR A 3 14.74 1.73 24.75
N ARG A 4 14.15 0.54 24.85
CA ARG A 4 13.97 -0.36 23.71
C ARG A 4 13.28 0.47 22.62
N PRO A 5 13.82 0.53 21.39
CA PRO A 5 13.22 1.32 20.33
C PRO A 5 11.77 0.90 20.13
N THR A 6 10.85 1.79 20.49
CA THR A 6 9.41 1.58 20.31
C THR A 6 9.01 2.14 18.95
N LEU A 7 8.18 1.39 18.23
CA LEU A 7 7.65 1.81 16.93
C LEU A 7 7.12 3.27 16.99
N PRO A 8 7.49 4.13 16.03
CA PRO A 8 7.08 5.52 16.02
C PRO A 8 5.55 5.64 15.97
N ALA A 9 4.99 6.61 16.69
CA ALA A 9 3.57 6.91 16.57
C ALA A 9 3.25 7.42 15.15
N ARG A 10 2.07 7.11 14.60
CA ARG A 10 1.56 7.49 13.25
C ARG A 10 1.71 8.98 12.86
N LYS A 11 2.06 9.88 13.78
CA LYS A 11 2.20 11.34 13.56
C LYS A 11 3.61 11.89 13.84
N GLN A 12 4.58 11.01 14.08
CA GLN A 12 5.99 11.39 14.21
C GLN A 12 6.59 11.57 12.82
N ASN A 13 7.56 12.48 12.67
CA ASN A 13 8.27 12.73 11.40
C ASN A 13 9.02 11.49 10.85
N ARG A 14 9.15 10.45 11.69
CA ARG A 14 9.81 9.18 11.39
C ARG A 14 8.82 8.05 11.08
N ALA A 15 7.52 8.35 10.98
CA ALA A 15 6.51 7.36 10.64
C ALA A 15 6.37 7.27 9.10
N PRO A 16 6.37 6.05 8.54
CA PRO A 16 6.19 5.86 7.12
C PRO A 16 4.77 6.29 6.76
N THR A 17 4.64 7.14 5.75
CA THR A 17 3.34 7.60 5.28
C THR A 17 3.20 7.22 3.81
N TRP A 18 2.03 6.75 3.42
CA TRP A 18 1.75 6.39 2.04
C TRP A 18 0.61 7.23 1.48
N ASP A 19 0.90 8.01 0.43
CA ASP A 19 -0.05 8.90 -0.24
C ASP A 19 -0.96 8.18 -1.25
N LYS A 20 -1.10 6.85 -1.12
CA LYS A 20 -1.82 5.99 -2.07
C LYS A 20 -1.27 6.03 -3.50
N THR A 21 -0.07 6.58 -3.68
CA THR A 21 0.59 6.64 -4.97
C THR A 21 1.50 5.44 -5.11
N PRO A 22 1.46 4.74 -6.23
CA PRO A 22 2.28 3.55 -6.39
C PRO A 22 3.78 3.85 -6.44
N ALA A 23 4.16 5.03 -6.96
CA ALA A 23 5.55 5.49 -6.98
C ALA A 23 6.14 5.63 -5.56
N THR A 24 5.32 5.95 -4.55
CA THR A 24 5.76 6.05 -3.15
C THR A 24 5.54 4.76 -2.35
N LEU A 25 4.84 3.77 -2.93
CA LEU A 25 4.57 2.48 -2.28
C LEU A 25 5.87 1.70 -2.03
N ARG A 26 6.82 1.77 -2.96
CA ARG A 26 8.15 1.17 -2.79
C ARG A 26 8.89 1.79 -1.61
N GLN A 27 9.00 3.13 -1.60
CA GLN A 27 9.66 3.87 -0.52
C GLN A 27 9.01 3.59 0.84
N TYR A 28 7.68 3.52 0.88
CA TYR A 28 6.94 3.17 2.09
C TYR A 28 7.35 1.81 2.68
N PHE A 29 7.48 0.77 1.84
CA PHE A 29 7.93 -0.54 2.30
C PHE A 29 9.40 -0.54 2.78
N GLU A 30 10.26 0.25 2.14
CA GLU A 30 11.65 0.45 2.56
C GLU A 30 11.72 1.10 3.95
N ASP A 31 10.98 2.19 4.18
CA ASP A 31 10.88 2.85 5.49
C ASP A 31 10.32 1.92 6.58
N VAL A 32 9.25 1.17 6.29
CA VAL A 32 8.70 0.18 7.24
C VAL A 32 9.75 -0.86 7.58
N THR A 33 10.52 -1.33 6.59
CA THR A 33 11.58 -2.32 6.79
C THR A 33 12.71 -1.76 7.66
N GLU A 34 13.15 -0.52 7.42
CA GLU A 34 14.17 0.14 8.25
C GLU A 34 13.72 0.29 9.71
N ILE A 35 12.49 0.75 9.94
CA ILE A 35 11.94 0.91 11.29
C ILE A 35 11.82 -0.44 11.99
N CYS A 36 11.37 -1.47 11.28
CA CYS A 36 11.28 -2.81 11.84
C CYS A 36 12.66 -3.37 12.20
N LYS A 37 13.68 -3.12 11.37
CA LYS A 37 15.07 -3.51 11.65
C LYS A 37 15.64 -2.75 12.85
N GLU A 38 15.43 -1.43 12.92
CA GLU A 38 15.86 -0.59 14.05
C GLU A 38 15.18 -1.02 15.36
N CYS A 39 13.91 -1.45 15.28
CA CYS A 39 13.15 -1.93 16.43
C CYS A 39 13.35 -3.43 16.71
N GLU A 40 14.25 -4.12 15.99
CA GLU A 40 14.49 -5.58 16.10
C GLU A 40 13.20 -6.42 16.02
N VAL A 41 12.24 -5.99 15.19
CA VAL A 41 10.97 -6.68 15.02
C VAL A 41 11.13 -7.91 14.14
N GLN A 42 10.46 -8.99 14.53
CA GLN A 42 10.44 -10.21 13.75
C GLN A 42 9.76 -10.02 12.37
N PRO A 43 10.31 -10.60 11.28
CA PRO A 43 9.82 -10.40 9.91
C PRO A 43 8.36 -10.83 9.69
N ASN A 44 7.84 -11.74 10.53
CA ASN A 44 6.44 -12.16 10.51
C ASN A 44 5.45 -11.08 10.99
N GLU A 45 5.91 -10.09 11.74
CA GLU A 45 5.11 -8.98 12.24
C GLU A 45 5.21 -7.73 11.35
N TRP A 46 6.15 -7.68 10.41
CA TRP A 46 6.32 -6.54 9.49
C TRP A 46 5.05 -6.24 8.67
N PRO A 47 4.31 -7.22 8.13
CA PRO A 47 3.04 -6.96 7.44
C PRO A 47 2.01 -6.25 8.31
N LYS A 48 1.89 -6.64 9.57
CA LYS A 48 0.97 -6.01 10.53
C LYS A 48 1.38 -4.58 10.83
N ILE A 49 2.68 -4.32 10.92
CA ILE A 49 3.22 -2.97 11.11
C ILE A 49 2.94 -2.11 9.89
N ALA A 50 3.11 -2.65 8.67
CA ALA A 50 2.76 -1.96 7.45
C ALA A 50 1.27 -1.60 7.43
N ILE A 51 0.36 -2.54 7.73
CA ILE A 51 -1.08 -2.25 7.86
C ILE A 51 -1.34 -1.18 8.93
N ARG A 52 -0.53 -1.15 9.99
CA ARG A 52 -0.65 -0.12 11.02
C ARG A 52 -0.30 1.27 10.51
N TYR A 53 0.43 1.49 9.42
CA TYR A 53 0.69 2.87 8.95
C TYR A 53 -0.12 3.27 7.72
N VAL A 54 -0.88 2.35 7.10
CA VAL A 54 -1.73 2.70 5.96
C VAL A 54 -2.95 3.54 6.36
N PRO A 55 -3.46 4.37 5.44
CA PRO A 55 -4.75 5.03 5.63
C PRO A 55 -5.89 4.03 5.82
N ALA A 56 -6.89 4.41 6.61
CA ALA A 56 -8.02 3.54 6.97
C ALA A 56 -8.75 2.93 5.76
N SER A 57 -8.81 3.64 4.62
CA SER A 57 -9.43 3.12 3.39
C SER A 57 -8.77 1.85 2.85
N GLU A 58 -7.47 1.68 3.08
CA GLU A 58 -6.69 0.54 2.56
C GLU A 58 -6.42 -0.49 3.67
N HIS A 59 -6.73 -0.15 4.92
CA HIS A 59 -6.45 -1.00 6.07
C HIS A 59 -7.18 -2.34 5.98
N ASP A 60 -8.47 -2.33 5.67
CA ASP A 60 -9.26 -3.55 5.47
C ASP A 60 -8.74 -4.38 4.29
N LEU A 61 -8.45 -3.75 3.15
CA LEU A 61 -7.92 -4.43 1.96
C LEU A 61 -6.58 -5.13 2.25
N TRP A 62 -5.65 -4.44 2.90
CA TRP A 62 -4.34 -5.01 3.22
C TRP A 62 -4.44 -6.07 4.32
N THR A 63 -5.39 -5.94 5.25
CA THR A 63 -5.67 -6.95 6.28
C THR A 63 -6.20 -8.23 5.65
N ASP A 64 -7.16 -8.11 4.74
CA ASP A 64 -7.72 -9.24 3.98
C ASP A 64 -6.63 -9.94 3.15
N THR A 65 -5.80 -9.16 2.46
CA THR A 65 -4.65 -9.67 1.70
C THR A 65 -3.67 -10.44 2.59
N LEU A 66 -3.37 -9.94 3.79
CA LEU A 66 -2.51 -10.64 4.73
C LEU A 66 -3.13 -11.95 5.24
N ASN A 67 -4.46 -12.00 5.36
CA ASN A 67 -5.18 -13.19 5.80
C ASN A 67 -5.26 -14.26 4.70
N ASP A 68 -5.37 -13.84 3.45
CA ASP A 68 -5.34 -14.73 2.28
C ASP A 68 -3.96 -15.38 2.07
N LEU A 69 -2.90 -14.70 2.51
CA LEU A 69 -1.54 -15.25 2.49
C LEU A 69 -1.38 -16.38 3.52
N GLU A 70 -1.23 -17.60 3.02
CA GLU A 70 -0.93 -18.80 3.83
C GLU A 70 0.34 -18.62 4.70
N THR A 71 1.29 -17.82 4.21
CA THR A 71 2.51 -17.47 4.93
C THR A 71 2.58 -15.97 5.19
N LYS A 72 2.79 -15.59 6.47
CA LYS A 72 3.03 -14.20 6.91
C LYS A 72 4.43 -13.71 6.52
N SER A 73 4.83 -14.00 5.28
CA SER A 73 6.11 -13.61 4.73
C SER A 73 6.01 -12.20 4.17
N TRP A 74 6.95 -11.35 4.56
CA TRP A 74 7.01 -9.96 4.13
C TRP A 74 7.08 -9.83 2.60
N GLU A 75 7.87 -10.67 1.94
CA GLU A 75 8.04 -10.63 0.48
C GLU A 75 6.76 -11.03 -0.26
N LYS A 76 6.05 -12.03 0.25
CA LYS A 76 4.75 -12.47 -0.31
C LYS A 76 3.71 -11.38 -0.14
N PHE A 77 3.70 -10.72 1.02
CA PHE A 77 2.83 -9.59 1.30
C PHE A 77 3.09 -8.43 0.35
N ILE A 78 4.33 -7.97 0.21
CA ILE A 78 4.69 -6.91 -0.74
C ILE A 78 4.24 -7.27 -2.16
N LYS A 79 4.49 -8.50 -2.63
CA LYS A 79 4.08 -8.95 -3.96
C LYS A 79 2.56 -8.91 -4.15
N ALA A 80 1.80 -9.38 -3.16
CA ALA A 80 0.34 -9.33 -3.21
C ALA A 80 -0.18 -7.89 -3.25
N ILE A 81 0.40 -6.99 -2.45
CA ILE A 81 0.04 -5.56 -2.49
C ILE A 81 0.37 -4.94 -3.86
N TYR A 82 1.53 -5.22 -4.46
CA TYR A 82 1.83 -4.72 -5.81
C TYR A 82 0.86 -5.24 -6.87
N ASP A 83 0.36 -6.47 -6.72
CA ASP A 83 -0.63 -7.06 -7.63
C ASP A 83 -2.00 -6.37 -7.54
N LEU A 84 -2.38 -5.88 -6.35
CA LEU A 84 -3.60 -5.09 -6.14
C LEU A 84 -3.56 -3.70 -6.78
N TYR A 85 -2.36 -3.17 -7.02
CA TYR A 85 -2.17 -1.88 -7.70
C TYR A 85 -1.41 -2.04 -9.03
N PRO A 86 -2.01 -2.73 -10.03
CA PRO A 86 -1.42 -2.88 -11.35
C PRO A 86 -1.52 -1.52 -12.09
N GLY A 87 -0.37 -0.94 -12.42
CA GLY A 87 -0.24 0.46 -12.86
C GLY A 87 0.72 1.29 -12.02
N SER A 88 1.50 0.60 -11.17
CA SER A 88 2.57 1.17 -10.36
C SER A 88 3.88 1.39 -11.10
N ASP A 89 4.02 0.81 -12.28
CA ASP A 89 5.03 1.22 -13.24
C ASP A 89 4.61 2.60 -13.79
N GLU A 90 5.56 3.52 -13.93
CA GLU A 90 5.39 4.92 -14.31
C GLU A 90 4.75 5.18 -15.70
N ASP A 91 3.98 4.24 -16.26
CA ASP A 91 3.44 4.31 -17.62
C ASP A 91 2.10 5.06 -17.73
N LYS A 92 1.57 5.66 -16.65
CA LYS A 92 0.35 6.50 -16.72
C LYS A 92 0.64 7.99 -16.63
N ARG A 93 1.65 8.46 -17.38
CA ARG A 93 1.82 9.90 -17.64
C ARG A 93 0.95 10.45 -18.78
N TYR A 94 0.18 9.66 -19.52
CA TYR A 94 -0.78 10.22 -20.48
C TYR A 94 -2.10 9.46 -20.54
N THR A 95 -3.15 10.23 -20.78
CA THR A 95 -4.55 9.84 -21.06
C THR A 95 -5.50 9.70 -19.86
N ARG A 96 -5.55 10.74 -19.02
CA ARG A 96 -6.84 11.17 -18.44
C ARG A 96 -7.64 11.98 -19.47
N LEU A 97 -7.85 11.42 -20.67
CA LEU A 97 -8.90 11.86 -21.57
C LEU A 97 -10.16 11.12 -21.15
N THR A 98 -10.90 11.74 -20.23
CA THR A 98 -12.36 11.76 -20.18
C THR A 98 -13.03 10.80 -21.19
N SER A 99 -13.26 9.56 -20.79
CA SER A 99 -14.35 8.75 -21.34
C SER A 99 -15.64 9.19 -20.64
N LYS A 100 -16.04 10.43 -20.91
CA LYS A 100 -17.42 10.86 -20.74
C LYS A 100 -18.28 9.90 -21.54
N THR A 101 -19.18 9.25 -20.83
CA THR A 101 -20.34 8.55 -21.35
C THR A 101 -21.09 9.46 -22.34
N CYS A 102 -20.85 9.25 -23.63
CA CYS A 102 -21.64 9.74 -24.75
C CYS A 102 -21.53 8.58 -25.74
N LEU A 103 -22.55 7.73 -25.88
CA LEU A 103 -23.61 7.97 -26.84
C LEU A 103 -24.91 7.32 -26.33
N ARG A 104 -25.78 8.15 -25.79
CA ARG A 104 -27.22 7.91 -25.80
C ARG A 104 -27.72 8.47 -27.13
N LEU A 105 -27.84 7.63 -28.15
CA LEU A 105 -28.64 7.95 -29.34
C LEU A 105 -29.60 6.78 -29.59
N HIS A 106 -30.86 7.04 -29.22
CA HIS A 106 -32.03 6.31 -29.72
C HIS A 106 -32.30 6.70 -31.20
N PRO A 107 -33.19 5.97 -31.90
CA PRO A 107 -33.04 5.54 -33.30
C PRO A 107 -33.65 6.53 -34.31
N PRO A 108 -33.53 6.24 -35.61
CA PRO A 108 -34.58 6.64 -36.55
C PRO A 108 -35.21 5.43 -37.26
N SER A 109 -36.55 5.42 -37.22
CA SER A 109 -37.43 4.75 -38.17
C SER A 109 -37.13 5.14 -39.61
N GLN A 110 -37.20 4.17 -40.51
CA GLN A 110 -37.99 4.17 -41.76
C GLN A 110 -38.17 2.71 -42.18
#